data_AF-A0A3B1D8Z3-F1
#
_entry.id   AF-A0A3B1D8Z3-F1
#
_cell.length_a   1.000
_cell.length_b   1.000
_cell.length_c   1.000
_cell.angle_alpha   90.00
_cell.angle_beta   90.00
_cell.angle_gamma   90.00
#
_symmetry.space_group_name_H-M   'P 1'
#
loop_
_entity.id
_entity.type
_entity.pdbx_description
1 polymer ?
#
loop_
_entity_poly.entity_id
_entity_poly.type
_entity_poly.pdbx_seq_one_letter_code
_entity_poly.pdbx_strand_id
1 'polypeptide(L)'
;MKIGKIFYGIIVFMFIGIMTGCSTTNVQRVEIEETIDLSGRWNDSDSRLVSQEMIEDCLNRPWLPYFEAKNNRLPVVIVGPVKNKSHDHVNTEVFTKSLERTLINSGKVKFVASRDERLDVRSERIDQNEDGFTDPETIKKIGKEIGADFMLIGSINSVKDEIKGKYVIMYQTNLELIDLLTNEKVWIGQKPLKKVVKKSKFSL
;
A
#
# COMPACT_ATOMS: atom_id res chain seq x y z
N MET A 1 -19.97 -11.17 71.07
CA MET A 1 -19.01 -11.58 70.01
C MET A 1 -19.66 -11.72 68.61
N LYS A 2 -20.60 -10.85 68.21
CA LYS A 2 -21.27 -10.90 66.89
C LYS A 2 -21.08 -9.65 66.00
N ILE A 3 -20.59 -8.53 66.57
CA ILE A 3 -20.37 -7.27 65.84
C ILE A 3 -19.12 -7.30 64.95
N GLY A 4 -18.04 -7.99 65.37
CA GLY A 4 -16.81 -8.09 64.57
C GLY A 4 -16.95 -8.86 63.25
N LYS A 5 -17.87 -9.84 63.18
CA LYS A 5 -18.10 -10.63 61.95
C LYS A 5 -18.88 -9.86 60.88
N ILE A 6 -19.77 -8.94 61.29
CA ILE A 6 -20.52 -8.06 60.39
C ILE A 6 -19.60 -6.97 59.82
N PHE A 7 -18.70 -6.43 60.64
CA PHE A 7 -17.71 -5.44 60.20
C PHE A 7 -16.70 -6.03 59.20
N TYR A 8 -16.27 -7.29 59.42
CA TYR A 8 -15.42 -8.02 58.47
C TYR A 8 -16.15 -8.32 57.15
N GLY A 9 -17.45 -8.64 57.21
CA GLY A 9 -18.27 -8.87 56.01
C GLY A 9 -18.40 -7.61 55.13
N ILE A 10 -18.54 -6.44 55.74
CA ILE A 10 -18.64 -5.15 55.02
C ILE A 10 -17.28 -4.73 54.42
N ILE A 11 -16.17 -4.96 55.12
CA ILE A 11 -14.82 -4.68 54.60
C ILE A 11 -14.46 -5.59 53.42
N VAL A 12 -14.86 -6.86 53.46
CA VAL A 12 -14.64 -7.81 52.34
C VAL A 12 -15.54 -7.48 51.14
N PHE A 13 -16.77 -7.00 51.37
CA PHE A 13 -17.68 -6.60 50.28
C PHE A 13 -17.27 -5.27 49.63
N MET A 14 -16.66 -4.34 50.38
CA MET A 14 -16.15 -3.07 49.87
C MET A 14 -14.86 -3.22 49.02
N PHE A 15 -14.16 -4.35 49.16
CA PHE A 15 -12.97 -4.67 48.35
C PHE A 15 -13.30 -5.29 46.97
N ILE A 16 -14.54 -5.76 46.76
CA ILE A 16 -14.96 -6.44 45.53
C ILE A 16 -15.52 -5.47 44.46
N GLY A 17 -15.78 -4.20 44.82
CA GLY A 17 -16.50 -3.26 43.95
C GLY A 17 -15.69 -2.37 43.01
N ILE A 18 -14.34 -2.45 42.94
CA ILE A 18 -13.52 -1.44 42.24
C ILE A 18 -12.86 -1.96 40.95
N MET A 19 -13.16 -3.18 40.50
CA MET A 19 -12.59 -3.73 39.25
C MET A 19 -13.52 -3.56 38.04
N THR A 20 -14.09 -2.38 37.85
CA THR A 20 -14.62 -1.98 36.54
C THR A 20 -13.49 -1.34 35.74
N GLY A 21 -12.67 -2.20 35.14
CA GLY A 21 -11.52 -1.82 34.31
C GLY A 21 -11.96 -0.90 33.18
N CYS A 22 -11.42 0.32 33.18
CA CYS A 22 -11.46 1.22 32.05
C CYS A 22 -10.59 0.59 30.94
N SER A 23 -11.21 0.08 29.88
CA SER A 23 -10.53 -0.29 28.64
C SER A 23 -10.05 0.99 27.96
N THR A 24 -8.94 1.55 28.45
CA THR A 24 -8.24 2.64 27.77
C THR A 24 -7.52 2.06 26.56
N THR A 25 -8.05 2.33 25.37
CA THR A 25 -7.32 2.13 24.12
C THR A 25 -6.12 3.08 24.14
N ASN A 26 -4.94 2.54 24.41
CA ASN A 26 -3.71 3.32 24.39
C ASN A 26 -3.30 3.56 22.93
N VAL A 27 -3.62 4.74 22.40
CA VAL A 27 -3.22 5.16 21.05
C VAL A 27 -1.94 5.99 21.19
N GLN A 28 -0.79 5.33 21.07
CA GLN A 28 0.48 6.02 20.89
C GLN A 28 0.74 6.22 19.40
N ARG A 29 1.01 7.47 19.01
CA ARG A 29 1.58 7.76 17.70
C ARG A 29 3.06 7.39 17.78
N VAL A 30 3.44 6.37 17.04
CA VAL A 30 4.83 5.97 16.84
C VAL A 30 5.36 6.60 15.55
N GLU A 31 6.67 6.79 15.46
CA GLU A 31 7.30 7.29 14.25
C GLU A 31 7.14 6.28 13.10
N ILE A 32 6.91 6.78 11.88
CA ILE A 32 6.57 5.98 10.68
C ILE A 32 7.69 4.99 10.27
N GLU A 33 8.89 5.16 10.83
CA GLU A 33 10.06 4.33 10.56
C GLU A 33 10.15 3.09 11.48
N GLU A 34 9.40 3.07 12.59
CA GLU A 34 9.37 1.92 13.48
C GLU A 34 8.51 0.81 12.86
N THR A 35 9.15 -0.30 12.48
CA THR A 35 8.46 -1.45 11.88
C THR A 35 7.77 -2.27 12.98
N ILE A 36 6.54 -1.89 13.33
CA ILE A 36 5.73 -2.66 14.28
C ILE A 36 4.98 -3.76 13.53
N ASP A 37 5.44 -5.00 13.65
CA ASP A 37 4.77 -6.16 13.08
C ASP A 37 3.99 -6.93 14.16
N LEU A 38 2.73 -6.56 14.37
CA LEU A 38 1.87 -7.17 15.39
C LEU A 38 1.33 -8.54 14.98
N SER A 39 1.18 -8.79 13.67
CA SER A 39 0.39 -9.94 13.18
C SER A 39 1.13 -10.81 12.17
N GLY A 40 2.27 -10.35 11.63
CA GLY A 40 2.97 -10.98 10.49
C GLY A 40 2.27 -10.79 9.16
N ARG A 41 1.17 -10.03 9.11
CA ARG A 41 0.45 -9.70 7.88
C ARG A 41 1.22 -8.63 7.10
N TRP A 42 0.88 -8.51 5.82
CA TRP A 42 1.36 -7.41 4.99
C TRP A 42 0.99 -6.04 5.57
N ASN A 43 1.96 -5.14 5.69
CA ASN A 43 1.77 -3.81 6.25
C ASN A 43 2.34 -2.69 5.33
N ASP A 44 2.24 -1.44 5.79
CA ASP A 44 2.73 -0.27 5.05
C ASP A 44 4.26 -0.28 4.85
N SER A 45 5.01 -0.74 5.86
CA SER A 45 6.48 -0.86 5.74
C SER A 45 6.89 -1.88 4.70
N ASP A 46 6.22 -3.04 4.64
CA ASP A 46 6.44 -4.03 3.58
C ASP A 46 6.10 -3.44 2.20
N SER A 47 5.01 -2.67 2.12
CA SER A 47 4.59 -2.00 0.89
C SER A 47 5.66 -1.04 0.37
N ARG A 48 6.21 -0.21 1.26
CA ARG A 48 7.28 0.74 0.95
C ARG A 48 8.56 0.03 0.51
N LEU A 49 9.03 -0.96 1.28
CA LEU A 49 10.25 -1.71 0.98
C LEU A 49 10.16 -2.43 -0.37
N VAL A 50 9.09 -3.20 -0.57
CA VAL A 50 8.93 -3.96 -1.82
C VAL A 50 8.74 -3.04 -3.01
N SER A 51 8.03 -1.91 -2.85
CA SER A 51 7.91 -0.91 -3.93
C SER A 51 9.25 -0.31 -4.30
N GLN A 52 10.05 0.10 -3.31
CA GLN A 52 11.35 0.72 -3.55
C GLN A 52 12.28 -0.19 -4.34
N GLU A 53 12.47 -1.42 -3.86
CA GLU A 53 13.36 -2.38 -4.50
C GLU A 53 12.88 -2.78 -5.90
N MET A 54 11.58 -2.99 -6.09
CA MET A 54 11.03 -3.43 -7.37
C MET A 54 11.08 -2.33 -8.43
N ILE A 55 10.79 -1.09 -8.06
CA ILE A 55 10.89 0.05 -8.98
C ILE A 55 12.36 0.35 -9.28
N GLU A 56 13.25 0.28 -8.30
CA GLU A 56 14.68 0.43 -8.52
C GLU A 56 15.22 -0.64 -9.49
N ASP A 57 14.84 -1.91 -9.30
CA ASP A 57 15.18 -2.99 -10.23
C ASP A 57 14.66 -2.69 -11.65
N CYS A 58 13.38 -2.31 -11.76
CA CYS A 58 12.74 -1.97 -13.02
C CYS A 58 13.48 -0.86 -13.76
N LEU A 59 13.76 0.25 -13.10
CA LEU A 59 14.39 1.43 -13.69
C LEU A 59 15.88 1.24 -14.00
N ASN A 60 16.51 0.21 -13.45
CA ASN A 60 17.89 -0.15 -13.74
C ASN A 60 18.01 -1.17 -14.88
N ARG A 61 16.88 -1.60 -15.48
CA ARG A 61 16.90 -2.54 -16.61
C ARG A 61 17.06 -1.84 -17.96
N PRO A 62 17.50 -2.56 -19.01
CA PRO A 62 17.84 -1.97 -20.31
C PRO A 62 16.69 -1.28 -21.06
N TRP A 63 15.41 -1.59 -20.76
CA TRP A 63 14.27 -1.00 -21.47
C TRP A 63 14.26 0.54 -21.38
N LEU A 64 14.66 1.10 -20.23
CA LEU A 64 14.66 2.55 -20.00
C LEU A 64 15.69 3.28 -20.88
N PRO A 65 16.99 2.96 -20.85
CA PRO A 65 17.97 3.61 -21.72
C PRO A 65 17.69 3.35 -23.21
N TYR A 66 17.14 2.18 -23.59
CA TYR A 66 16.72 1.94 -24.97
C TYR A 66 15.57 2.85 -25.40
N PHE A 67 14.59 3.08 -24.52
CA PHE A 67 13.50 4.00 -24.81
C PHE A 67 14.00 5.45 -24.94
N GLU A 68 14.85 5.89 -23.99
CA GLU A 68 15.40 7.24 -23.99
C GLU A 68 16.25 7.51 -25.24
N ALA A 69 17.13 6.56 -25.61
CA ALA A 69 17.96 6.68 -26.80
C ALA A 69 17.13 6.73 -28.10
N LYS A 70 16.01 6.00 -28.16
CA LYS A 70 15.14 5.95 -29.34
C LYS A 70 14.23 7.17 -29.47
N ASN A 71 13.73 7.70 -28.36
CA ASN A 71 12.66 8.72 -28.38
C ASN A 71 13.13 10.11 -27.92
N ASN A 72 14.35 10.23 -27.39
CA ASN A 72 14.92 11.47 -26.85
C ASN A 72 14.01 12.17 -25.82
N ARG A 73 13.31 11.38 -25.00
CA ARG A 73 12.45 11.85 -23.90
C ARG A 73 12.28 10.76 -22.85
N LEU A 74 11.89 11.17 -21.65
CA LEU A 74 11.49 10.23 -20.60
C LEU A 74 10.22 9.45 -21.03
N PRO A 75 10.13 8.16 -20.69
CA PRO A 75 8.91 7.38 -20.91
C PRO A 75 7.79 7.87 -20.00
N VAL A 76 6.56 7.79 -20.52
CA VAL A 76 5.35 8.06 -19.75
C VAL A 76 4.81 6.72 -19.24
N VAL A 77 4.71 6.58 -17.93
CA VAL A 77 4.27 5.34 -17.27
C VAL A 77 2.97 5.59 -16.52
N ILE A 78 2.05 4.64 -16.60
CA ILE A 78 0.86 4.57 -15.76
C ILE A 78 0.94 3.33 -14.87
N VAL A 79 0.53 3.46 -13.61
CA VAL A 79 0.37 2.32 -12.72
C VAL A 79 -1.06 1.80 -12.88
N GLY A 80 -1.16 0.57 -13.35
CA GLY A 80 -2.40 -0.17 -13.47
C GLY A 80 -2.77 -0.89 -12.17
N PRO A 81 -3.83 -1.72 -12.19
CA PRO A 81 -4.32 -2.37 -11.00
C PRO A 81 -3.31 -3.40 -10.47
N VAL A 82 -3.09 -3.37 -9.14
CA VAL A 82 -2.42 -4.47 -8.43
C VAL A 82 -3.47 -5.43 -7.89
N LYS A 83 -3.45 -6.67 -8.37
CA LYS A 83 -4.42 -7.70 -7.97
C LYS A 83 -3.99 -8.40 -6.68
N ASN A 84 -4.85 -8.41 -5.67
CA ASN A 84 -4.67 -9.28 -4.52
C ASN A 84 -5.11 -10.72 -4.87
N LYS A 85 -4.16 -11.64 -4.89
CA LYS A 85 -4.35 -13.09 -5.03
C LYS A 85 -3.90 -13.85 -3.78
N SER A 86 -3.59 -13.12 -2.71
CA SER A 86 -3.23 -13.69 -1.42
C SER A 86 -4.47 -14.16 -0.66
N HIS A 87 -4.25 -14.93 0.39
CA HIS A 87 -5.32 -15.43 1.26
C HIS A 87 -5.72 -14.37 2.30
N ASP A 88 -4.91 -13.33 2.47
CA ASP A 88 -5.14 -12.24 3.38
C ASP A 88 -5.74 -11.03 2.67
N HIS A 89 -6.49 -10.22 3.41
CA HIS A 89 -6.80 -8.87 2.96
C HIS A 89 -5.51 -8.04 2.97
N VAL A 90 -4.98 -7.76 1.77
CA VAL A 90 -3.87 -6.85 1.53
C VAL A 90 -4.44 -5.56 0.96
N ASN A 91 -4.09 -4.42 1.56
CA ASN A 91 -4.45 -3.12 1.03
C ASN A 91 -3.60 -2.81 -0.21
N THR A 92 -4.14 -3.16 -1.39
CA THR A 92 -3.45 -2.95 -2.67
C THR A 92 -3.37 -1.48 -3.06
N GLU A 93 -4.23 -0.61 -2.50
CA GLU A 93 -4.18 0.83 -2.75
C GLU A 93 -2.93 1.45 -2.10
N VAL A 94 -2.64 1.10 -0.84
CA VAL A 94 -1.41 1.53 -0.13
C VAL A 94 -0.15 1.11 -0.90
N PHE A 95 -0.15 -0.13 -1.40
CA PHE A 95 0.96 -0.62 -2.22
C PHE A 95 1.05 0.10 -3.57
N THR A 96 -0.08 0.32 -4.25
CA THR A 96 -0.14 1.07 -5.51
C THR A 96 0.40 2.48 -5.33
N LYS A 97 -0.05 3.22 -4.29
CA LYS A 97 0.46 4.56 -3.96
C LYS A 97 1.95 4.56 -3.62
N SER A 98 2.46 3.48 -3.03
CA SER A 98 3.89 3.33 -2.77
C SER A 98 4.71 3.16 -4.06
N LEU A 99 4.20 2.41 -5.04
CA LEU A 99 4.80 2.30 -6.38
C LEU A 99 4.81 3.66 -7.09
N GLU A 100 3.68 4.36 -7.09
CA GLU A 100 3.53 5.70 -7.70
C GLU A 100 4.52 6.70 -7.10
N ARG A 101 4.60 6.75 -5.76
CA ARG A 101 5.54 7.61 -5.03
C ARG A 101 6.99 7.29 -5.39
N THR A 102 7.33 6.01 -5.50
CA THR A 102 8.71 5.61 -5.83
C THR A 102 9.05 5.97 -7.27
N LEU A 103 8.13 5.76 -8.21
CA LEU A 103 8.30 6.12 -9.62
C LEU A 103 8.49 7.63 -9.80
N ILE A 104 7.63 8.46 -9.19
CA ILE A 104 7.75 9.92 -9.33
C ILE A 104 9.03 10.45 -8.68
N ASN A 105 9.42 9.91 -7.52
CA ASN A 105 10.65 10.32 -6.83
C ASN A 105 11.92 9.90 -7.56
N SER A 106 11.84 8.88 -8.43
CA SER A 106 12.99 8.46 -9.23
C SER A 106 13.46 9.52 -10.23
N GLY A 107 12.57 10.41 -10.68
CA GLY A 107 12.83 11.41 -11.72
C GLY A 107 13.14 10.83 -13.12
N LYS A 108 13.13 9.50 -13.28
CA LYS A 108 13.49 8.80 -14.52
C LYS A 108 12.30 8.58 -15.47
N VAL A 109 11.08 8.81 -15.01
CA VAL A 109 9.86 8.60 -15.79
C VAL A 109 8.88 9.75 -15.58
N LYS A 110 8.03 10.00 -16.57
CA LYS A 110 6.84 10.83 -16.40
C LYS A 110 5.71 9.94 -15.93
N PHE A 111 5.06 10.32 -14.85
CA PHE A 111 3.94 9.57 -14.30
C PHE A 111 2.62 10.26 -14.63
N VAL A 112 1.63 9.50 -15.09
CA VAL A 112 0.26 10.00 -15.34
C VAL A 112 -0.73 9.37 -14.38
N ALA A 113 -1.81 10.10 -14.10
CA ALA A 113 -2.89 9.65 -13.24
C ALA A 113 -3.42 8.27 -13.67
N SER A 114 -3.75 7.46 -12.67
CA SER A 114 -4.34 6.14 -12.85
C SER A 114 -5.69 6.22 -13.57
N ARG A 115 -6.25 5.07 -13.97
CA ARG A 115 -7.54 5.04 -14.66
C ARG A 115 -8.65 5.70 -13.84
N ASP A 116 -8.66 5.45 -12.53
CA ASP A 116 -9.74 5.85 -11.66
C ASP A 116 -9.63 7.36 -11.34
N GLU A 117 -8.43 7.85 -11.06
CA GLU A 117 -8.18 9.30 -10.86
C GLU A 117 -8.48 10.14 -12.10
N ARG A 118 -8.26 9.58 -13.30
CA ARG A 118 -8.57 10.30 -14.55
C ARG A 118 -10.06 10.60 -14.71
N LEU A 119 -10.95 9.83 -14.09
CA LEU A 119 -12.39 10.11 -14.18
C LEU A 119 -12.71 11.43 -13.46
N ASP A 120 -12.22 11.59 -12.24
CA ASP A 120 -12.43 12.81 -11.45
C ASP A 120 -11.77 14.03 -12.11
N VAL A 121 -10.53 13.87 -12.59
CA VAL A 121 -9.80 14.95 -13.28
C VAL A 121 -10.43 15.33 -14.63
N ARG A 122 -11.14 14.40 -15.28
CA ARG A 122 -11.91 14.71 -16.50
C ARG A 122 -13.20 15.44 -16.17
N SER A 123 -13.91 15.01 -15.13
CA SER A 123 -15.13 15.69 -14.64
C SER A 123 -14.83 17.15 -14.33
N GLU A 124 -13.85 17.41 -13.47
CA GLU A 124 -13.44 18.76 -13.09
C GLU A 124 -13.08 19.62 -14.31
N ARG A 125 -12.41 19.04 -15.31
CA ARG A 125 -12.03 19.77 -16.52
C ARG A 125 -13.22 20.09 -17.40
N ILE A 126 -14.21 19.20 -17.47
CA ILE A 126 -15.46 19.44 -18.20
C ILE A 126 -16.21 20.58 -17.51
N ASP A 127 -16.39 20.49 -16.20
CA ASP A 127 -17.08 21.52 -15.39
C ASP A 127 -16.41 22.89 -15.58
N GLN A 128 -15.08 22.96 -15.52
CA GLN A 128 -14.33 24.20 -15.79
C GLN A 128 -14.59 24.78 -17.19
N ASN A 129 -14.85 23.95 -18.21
CA ASN A 129 -15.12 24.36 -19.60
C ASN A 129 -16.59 24.69 -19.87
N GLU A 130 -17.53 24.11 -19.14
CA GLU A 130 -18.96 24.26 -19.40
C GLU A 130 -19.63 25.31 -18.51
N ASP A 131 -19.17 25.50 -17.27
CA ASP A 131 -19.89 26.31 -16.28
C ASP A 131 -19.62 27.83 -16.39
N GLY A 132 -18.68 28.25 -17.26
CA GLY A 132 -18.43 29.66 -17.55
C GLY A 132 -17.80 30.50 -16.42
N PHE A 133 -17.44 29.88 -15.30
CA PHE A 133 -16.78 30.56 -14.16
C PHE A 133 -15.25 30.63 -14.29
N THR A 134 -14.63 29.80 -15.14
CA THR A 134 -13.18 29.70 -15.30
C THR A 134 -12.67 30.74 -16.30
N ASP A 135 -11.56 31.40 -15.98
CA ASP A 135 -10.89 32.33 -16.90
C ASP A 135 -10.48 31.63 -18.22
N PRO A 136 -10.99 32.09 -19.38
CA PRO A 136 -10.67 31.52 -20.68
C PRO A 136 -9.17 31.50 -21.04
N GLU A 137 -8.35 32.39 -20.47
CA GLU A 137 -6.90 32.39 -20.73
C GLU A 137 -6.16 31.23 -20.05
N THR A 138 -6.70 30.74 -18.93
CA THR A 138 -6.05 29.72 -18.10
C THR A 138 -6.59 28.31 -18.31
N ILE A 139 -7.79 28.21 -18.89
CA ILE A 139 -8.55 26.98 -19.01
C ILE A 139 -7.82 25.88 -19.80
N LYS A 140 -7.92 24.64 -19.32
CA LYS A 140 -7.28 23.48 -19.97
C LYS A 140 -8.22 22.84 -20.97
N LYS A 141 -7.70 22.66 -22.20
CA LYS A 141 -8.44 22.02 -23.30
C LYS A 141 -8.71 20.54 -23.01
N ILE A 142 -9.91 20.10 -23.38
CA ILE A 142 -10.29 18.68 -23.40
C ILE A 142 -9.49 17.94 -24.48
N GLY A 143 -9.21 16.65 -24.26
CA GLY A 143 -8.52 15.79 -25.24
C GLY A 143 -7.00 16.00 -25.33
N LYS A 144 -6.39 16.76 -24.42
CA LYS A 144 -4.93 16.98 -24.34
C LYS A 144 -4.24 16.15 -23.26
N GLU A 145 -4.81 15.00 -22.90
CA GLU A 145 -4.17 14.08 -21.96
C GLU A 145 -2.91 13.46 -22.57
N ILE A 146 -1.87 13.33 -21.75
CA ILE A 146 -0.64 12.65 -22.16
C ILE A 146 -0.92 11.15 -22.19
N GLY A 147 -0.70 10.52 -23.35
CA GLY A 147 -0.74 9.07 -23.47
C GLY A 147 0.44 8.41 -22.76
N ALA A 148 0.17 7.34 -22.02
CA ALA A 148 1.23 6.51 -21.46
C ALA A 148 1.87 5.64 -22.55
N ASP A 149 3.19 5.46 -22.47
CA ASP A 149 3.95 4.52 -23.29
C ASP A 149 3.92 3.11 -22.68
N PHE A 150 3.99 3.04 -21.34
CA PHE A 150 4.01 1.78 -20.60
C PHE A 150 2.97 1.76 -19.49
N MET A 151 2.48 0.57 -19.19
CA MET A 151 1.64 0.28 -18.04
C MET A 151 2.36 -0.69 -17.10
N LEU A 152 2.54 -0.28 -15.84
CA LEU A 152 3.02 -1.16 -14.77
C LEU A 152 1.80 -1.85 -14.13
N ILE A 153 1.72 -3.16 -14.21
CA ILE A 153 0.69 -3.96 -13.53
C ILE A 153 1.30 -4.87 -12.48
N GLY A 154 0.49 -5.34 -11.54
CA GLY A 154 0.99 -6.16 -10.44
C GLY A 154 0.03 -7.21 -9.91
N SER A 155 0.60 -8.14 -9.16
CA SER A 155 -0.17 -9.04 -8.30
C SER A 155 0.59 -9.41 -7.03
N ILE A 156 -0.13 -9.61 -5.95
CA ILE A 156 0.40 -10.09 -4.67
C ILE A 156 -0.21 -11.46 -4.38
N ASN A 157 0.62 -12.46 -4.18
CA ASN A 157 0.24 -13.83 -3.84
C ASN A 157 0.75 -14.16 -2.44
N SER A 158 0.17 -15.16 -1.78
CA SER A 158 0.70 -15.63 -0.49
C SER A 158 0.70 -17.15 -0.41
N VAL A 159 1.70 -17.68 0.27
CA VAL A 159 1.74 -19.08 0.72
C VAL A 159 1.95 -19.09 2.22
N LYS A 160 1.04 -19.74 2.95
CA LYS A 160 1.10 -19.88 4.41
C LYS A 160 1.35 -21.35 4.76
N ASP A 161 2.32 -21.57 5.65
CA ASP A 161 2.64 -22.88 6.22
C ASP A 161 2.59 -22.78 7.75
N GLU A 162 1.84 -23.66 8.43
CA GLU A 162 1.58 -23.59 9.87
C GLU A 162 1.77 -24.95 10.54
N ILE A 163 2.60 -24.99 11.59
CA ILE A 163 2.82 -26.18 12.42
C ILE A 163 2.88 -25.76 13.90
N LYS A 164 2.01 -26.37 14.73
CA LYS A 164 2.05 -26.30 16.21
C LYS A 164 2.21 -24.89 16.79
N GLY A 165 1.42 -23.92 16.29
CA GLY A 165 1.39 -22.54 16.82
C GLY A 165 2.50 -21.62 16.31
N LYS A 166 3.33 -22.11 15.38
CA LYS A 166 4.24 -21.29 14.57
C LYS A 166 3.77 -21.35 13.14
N TYR A 167 3.78 -20.23 12.45
CA TYR A 167 3.52 -20.23 11.01
C TYR A 167 4.52 -19.34 10.29
N VAL A 168 4.77 -19.70 9.04
CA VAL A 168 5.55 -18.93 8.08
C VAL A 168 4.59 -18.47 7.01
N ILE A 169 4.57 -17.18 6.73
CA ILE A 169 3.85 -16.62 5.60
C ILE A 169 4.84 -16.01 4.63
N MET A 170 4.72 -16.37 3.36
CA MET A 170 5.48 -15.79 2.27
C MET A 170 4.54 -15.05 1.36
N TYR A 171 4.71 -13.73 1.27
CA TYR A 171 4.10 -12.92 0.24
C TYR A 171 5.02 -12.91 -0.99
N GLN A 172 4.43 -13.02 -2.18
CA GLN A 172 5.15 -12.90 -3.43
C GLN A 172 4.48 -11.83 -4.28
N THR A 173 5.22 -10.75 -4.49
CA THR A 173 4.81 -9.64 -5.36
C THR A 173 5.42 -9.85 -6.72
N ASN A 174 4.59 -9.83 -7.76
CA ASN A 174 5.02 -9.84 -9.16
C ASN A 174 4.58 -8.53 -9.80
N LEU A 175 5.50 -7.84 -10.46
CA LEU A 175 5.21 -6.65 -11.25
C LEU A 175 5.66 -6.86 -12.68
N GLU A 176 4.93 -6.26 -13.62
CA GLU A 176 5.19 -6.38 -15.05
C GLU A 176 5.04 -5.00 -15.69
N LEU A 177 6.01 -4.59 -16.51
CA LEU A 177 5.95 -3.38 -17.32
C LEU A 177 5.61 -3.77 -18.76
N ILE A 178 4.49 -3.25 -19.25
CA ILE A 178 3.92 -3.61 -20.55
C ILE A 178 3.94 -2.38 -21.46
N ASP A 179 4.48 -2.52 -22.66
CA ASP A 179 4.37 -1.53 -23.72
C ASP A 179 2.91 -1.45 -24.21
N LEU A 180 2.32 -0.25 -24.13
CA LEU A 180 0.90 -0.06 -24.43
C LEU A 180 0.56 -0.13 -25.91
N LEU A 181 1.55 0.06 -26.79
CA LEU A 181 1.35 -0.02 -28.24
C LEU A 181 1.39 -1.47 -28.73
N THR A 182 2.34 -2.25 -28.22
CA THR A 182 2.66 -3.60 -28.72
C THR A 182 2.16 -4.73 -27.82
N ASN A 183 1.79 -4.43 -26.57
CA ASN A 183 1.51 -5.38 -25.49
C ASN A 183 2.72 -6.25 -25.10
N GLU A 184 3.94 -5.85 -25.48
CA GLU A 184 5.16 -6.54 -25.09
C GLU A 184 5.48 -6.29 -23.61
N LYS A 185 5.85 -7.35 -22.88
CA LYS A 185 6.41 -7.22 -21.54
C LYS A 185 7.87 -6.83 -21.64
N VAL A 186 8.18 -5.57 -21.43
CA VAL A 186 9.56 -5.04 -21.48
C VAL A 186 10.32 -5.28 -20.17
N TRP A 187 9.60 -5.54 -19.08
CA TRP A 187 10.18 -5.95 -17.81
C TRP A 187 9.22 -6.82 -16.99
N ILE A 188 9.79 -7.76 -16.25
CA ILE A 188 9.09 -8.54 -15.22
C ILE A 188 9.99 -8.64 -14.00
N GLY A 189 9.42 -8.40 -12.83
CA GLY A 189 10.11 -8.53 -11.57
C GLY A 189 9.28 -9.32 -10.56
N GLN A 190 9.97 -10.01 -9.68
CA GLN A 190 9.38 -10.77 -8.59
C GLN A 190 10.15 -10.50 -7.30
N LYS A 191 9.43 -10.20 -6.22
CA LYS A 191 9.99 -10.09 -4.88
C LYS A 191 9.22 -10.99 -3.90
N PRO A 192 9.88 -12.02 -3.32
CA PRO A 192 9.35 -12.72 -2.16
C PRO A 192 9.67 -11.96 -0.87
N LEU A 193 8.71 -11.95 0.05
CA LEU A 193 8.83 -11.43 1.41
C LEU A 193 8.33 -12.52 2.37
N LYS A 194 9.23 -13.08 3.18
CA LYS A 194 8.91 -14.17 4.12
C LYS A 194 8.94 -13.65 5.55
N LYS A 195 7.87 -13.92 6.29
CA LYS A 195 7.72 -13.58 7.71
C LYS A 195 7.49 -14.84 8.54
N VAL A 196 8.14 -14.91 9.70
CA VAL A 196 7.98 -16.01 10.66
C VAL A 196 7.25 -15.48 11.89
N VAL A 197 6.09 -16.06 12.19
CA VAL A 197 5.28 -15.65 13.33
C VAL A 197 5.26 -16.76 14.37
N LYS A 198 5.65 -16.41 15.59
CA LYS A 198 5.52 -17.27 16.77
C LYS A 198 4.35 -16.75 17.59
N LYS A 199 3.28 -17.53 17.76
CA LYS A 199 2.27 -17.21 18.77
C LYS A 199 2.90 -17.40 20.15
N SER A 200 3.09 -16.32 20.88
CA SER A 200 3.37 -16.39 22.32
C SER A 200 2.16 -17.02 23.01
N LYS A 201 2.38 -17.96 23.93
CA LYS A 201 1.31 -18.68 24.65
C LYS A 201 0.61 -17.82 25.73
N PHE A 202 0.90 -16.54 25.83
CA PHE A 202 0.29 -15.66 26.83
C PHE A 202 -0.56 -14.59 26.15
N SER A 203 -1.85 -14.89 26.03
CA SER A 203 -2.93 -13.90 26.00
C SER A 203 -3.64 -14.05 27.34
N LEU A 204 -3.47 -13.08 28.24
CA LEU A 204 -4.28 -12.89 29.44
C LEU A 204 -5.42 -11.92 29.11
#